data_AF-A0A8E1WAQ3-F1
#
_entry.id   AF-A0A8E1WAQ3-F1
#
_cell.length_a   1.000
_cell.length_b   1.000
_cell.length_c   1.000
_cell.angle_alpha   90.00
_cell.angle_beta   90.00
_cell.angle_gamma   90.00
#
_symmetry.space_group_name_H-M   'P 1'
#
loop_
_entity.id
_entity.type
_entity.pdbx_description
1 polymer ?
#
loop_
_entity_poly.entity_id
_entity_poly.type
_entity_poly.pdbx_seq_one_letter_code
_entity_poly.pdbx_strand_id
1 'polypeptide(L)'
;MSTASYTQRWRNGANRWRTAAGPAFNPNRYEVSELDSKAAEEFCLRHHYSAAWPATKYRFGLFDLHAYEPQLVGVVALGIPMSNQVLTNPFPTLVPNEESLELSRLVLLDS
;
A
#
# COMPACT_ATOMS: atom_id res chain seq x y z
N MET A 1 13.86 9.50 32.41
CA MET A 1 14.00 8.21 31.68
C MET A 1 13.22 8.35 30.38
N SER A 2 13.90 8.37 29.24
CA SER A 2 13.21 8.33 27.94
C SER A 2 12.61 6.94 27.76
N THR A 3 11.29 6.83 27.69
CA THR A 3 10.64 5.58 27.32
C THR A 3 10.98 5.31 25.86
N ALA A 4 11.72 4.23 25.60
CA ALA A 4 11.91 3.77 24.24
C ALA A 4 10.52 3.44 23.65
N SER A 5 10.03 4.27 22.74
CA SER A 5 8.84 3.97 21.97
C SER A 5 9.18 2.85 20.99
N TYR A 6 8.28 1.90 20.83
CA TYR A 6 8.42 0.79 19.90
C TYR A 6 7.34 0.88 18.84
N THR A 7 7.69 0.49 17.61
CA THR A 7 6.76 0.41 16.48
C THR A 7 6.72 -1.02 15.97
N GLN A 8 5.52 -1.56 15.81
CA GLN A 8 5.32 -2.86 15.18
C GLN A 8 5.55 -2.76 13.67
N ARG A 9 6.29 -3.70 13.12
CA ARG A 9 6.59 -3.88 11.69
C ARG A 9 6.11 -5.25 11.25
N TRP A 10 5.68 -5.36 10.00
CA TRP A 10 5.20 -6.60 9.40
C TRP A 10 6.04 -6.91 8.17
N ARG A 11 6.51 -8.16 8.05
CA ARG A 11 7.23 -8.64 6.88
C ARG A 11 6.97 -10.13 6.68
N ASN A 12 6.47 -10.51 5.51
CA ASN A 12 6.21 -11.90 5.14
C ASN A 12 5.34 -12.66 6.18
N GLY A 13 4.27 -12.03 6.66
CA GLY A 13 3.37 -12.61 7.65
C GLY A 13 3.90 -12.65 9.10
N ALA A 14 5.14 -12.23 9.34
CA ALA A 14 5.72 -12.15 10.68
C ALA A 14 5.72 -10.71 11.21
N ASN A 15 5.40 -10.54 12.49
CA ASN A 15 5.55 -9.27 13.18
C ASN A 15 6.95 -9.13 13.79
N ARG A 16 7.46 -7.90 13.84
CA ARG A 16 8.71 -7.52 14.50
C ARG A 16 8.51 -6.20 15.23
N TRP A 17 9.18 -6.00 16.34
CA TRP A 17 9.17 -4.72 17.06
C TRP A 17 10.50 -4.01 16.82
N ARG A 18 10.46 -2.75 16.40
CA ARG A 18 11.64 -1.89 16.28
C ARG A 18 11.54 -0.72 17.25
N THR A 19 12.67 -0.24 17.74
CA THR A 19 12.73 1.03 18.46
C THR A 19 12.34 2.16 17.50
N ALA A 20 11.53 3.11 17.98
CA ALA A 20 11.04 4.22 17.19
C ALA A 20 12.14 5.27 16.89
N ALA A 21 13.34 5.11 17.46
CA ALA A 21 14.52 5.93 17.20
C ALA A 21 15.20 5.62 15.83
N GLY A 22 14.60 4.77 14.98
CA GLY A 22 15.09 4.49 13.64
C GLY A 22 15.01 5.71 12.70
N PRO A 23 15.66 5.64 11.52
CA PRO A 23 15.62 6.72 10.55
C PRO A 23 14.18 7.01 10.12
N ALA A 24 13.84 8.29 10.08
CA ALA A 24 12.54 8.76 9.61
C ALA A 24 12.35 8.44 8.11
N PHE A 25 11.09 8.33 7.69
CA PHE A 25 10.75 8.23 6.27
C PHE A 25 11.25 9.48 5.54
N ASN A 26 12.10 9.29 4.52
CA ASN A 26 12.54 10.35 3.63
C ASN A 26 11.75 10.27 2.30
N PRO A 27 10.77 11.16 2.07
CA PRO A 27 9.96 11.12 0.84
C PRO A 27 10.78 11.35 -0.42
N ASN A 28 11.89 12.11 -0.35
CA ASN A 28 12.74 12.41 -1.52
C ASN A 28 13.48 11.17 -2.05
N ARG A 29 13.46 10.05 -1.32
CA ARG A 29 14.00 8.78 -1.79
C ARG A 29 13.09 8.07 -2.79
N TYR A 30 11.80 8.40 -2.78
CA TYR A 30 10.79 7.62 -3.46
C TYR A 30 10.02 8.42 -4.49
N GLU A 31 9.56 7.74 -5.53
CA GLU A 31 8.64 8.26 -6.53
C GLU A 31 7.37 7.41 -6.59
N VAL A 32 6.24 8.07 -6.83
CA VAL A 32 4.96 7.40 -7.08
C VAL A 32 4.63 7.53 -8.56
N SER A 33 4.36 6.41 -9.22
CA SER A 33 3.96 6.38 -10.61
C SER A 33 2.84 5.37 -10.85
N GLU A 34 2.08 5.56 -11.92
CA GLU A 34 1.07 4.59 -12.35
C GLU A 34 1.73 3.25 -12.64
N LEU A 35 1.08 2.15 -12.25
CA LEU A 35 1.63 0.82 -12.33
C LEU A 35 0.74 -0.11 -13.13
N ASP A 36 1.34 -0.88 -14.02
CA ASP A 36 0.62 -1.79 -14.90
C ASP A 36 -0.12 -2.91 -14.13
N SER A 37 -1.08 -3.53 -14.84
CA SER A 37 -1.97 -4.50 -14.22
C SER A 37 -1.27 -5.79 -13.77
N LYS A 38 -0.13 -6.13 -14.35
CA LYS A 38 0.57 -7.37 -14.06
C LYS A 38 1.54 -7.17 -12.89
N ALA A 39 2.36 -6.13 -12.92
CA ALA A 39 3.37 -5.88 -11.89
C ALA A 39 2.76 -5.70 -10.50
N ALA A 40 1.68 -4.92 -10.36
CA ALA A 40 1.05 -4.77 -9.03
C ALA A 40 0.31 -6.03 -8.55
N GLU A 41 -0.17 -6.90 -9.47
CA GLU A 41 -0.76 -8.19 -9.10
C GLU A 41 0.33 -9.11 -8.56
N GLU A 42 1.42 -9.27 -9.31
CA GLU A 42 2.58 -10.06 -8.90
C GLU A 42 3.14 -9.60 -7.54
N PHE A 43 3.24 -8.28 -7.34
CA PHE A 43 3.69 -7.70 -6.07
C PHE A 43 2.73 -8.01 -4.92
N CYS A 44 1.42 -7.81 -5.11
CA CYS A 44 0.44 -8.06 -4.06
C CYS A 44 0.28 -9.54 -3.72
N LEU A 45 0.30 -10.44 -4.69
CA LEU A 45 0.28 -11.89 -4.44
C LEU A 45 1.47 -12.32 -3.59
N ARG A 46 2.64 -11.71 -3.81
CA ARG A 46 3.87 -12.03 -3.08
C ARG A 46 3.91 -11.46 -1.66
N HIS A 47 3.39 -10.25 -1.46
CA HIS A 47 3.65 -9.48 -0.24
C HIS A 47 2.42 -9.24 0.64
N HIS A 48 1.20 -9.32 0.09
CA HIS A 48 -0.02 -9.15 0.87
C HIS A 48 -0.39 -10.46 1.60
N TYR A 49 -0.86 -10.35 2.85
CA TYR A 49 -1.20 -11.53 3.66
C TYR A 49 -2.29 -12.41 3.05
N SER A 50 -3.19 -11.84 2.25
CA SER A 50 -4.29 -12.59 1.63
C SER A 50 -3.89 -13.32 0.36
N ALA A 51 -2.69 -13.07 -0.18
CA ALA A 51 -2.22 -13.60 -1.46
C ALA A 51 -3.28 -13.54 -2.59
N ALA A 52 -4.02 -12.42 -2.67
CA ALA A 52 -5.13 -12.24 -3.61
C ALA A 52 -5.14 -10.85 -4.23
N TRP A 53 -5.53 -10.77 -5.50
CA TRP A 53 -5.65 -9.53 -6.27
C TRP A 53 -7.13 -9.13 -6.45
N PRO A 54 -7.55 -7.90 -6.07
CA PRO A 54 -8.92 -7.45 -6.22
C PRO A 54 -9.19 -6.83 -7.60
N ALA A 55 -10.45 -6.50 -7.89
CA ALA A 55 -10.80 -5.65 -9.03
C ALA A 55 -10.35 -4.20 -8.76
N THR A 56 -9.57 -3.62 -9.68
CA THR A 56 -8.93 -2.31 -9.47
C THR A 56 -9.22 -1.33 -10.60
N LYS A 57 -9.51 -0.08 -10.23
CA LYS A 57 -9.65 1.05 -11.16
C LYS A 57 -8.33 1.78 -11.38
N TYR A 58 -7.59 2.05 -10.30
CA TYR A 58 -6.28 2.72 -10.36
C TYR A 58 -5.25 1.99 -9.52
N ARG A 59 -4.00 2.08 -9.95
CA ARG A 59 -2.89 1.34 -9.37
C ARG A 59 -1.64 2.19 -9.45
N PHE A 60 -0.94 2.28 -8.34
CA PHE A 60 0.28 3.07 -8.24
C PHE A 60 1.37 2.26 -7.56
N GLY A 61 2.57 2.37 -8.08
CA GLY A 61 3.79 1.84 -7.49
C GLY A 61 4.52 2.92 -6.70
N LEU A 62 5.08 2.55 -5.56
CA LEU A 62 6.11 3.33 -4.87
C LEU A 62 7.47 2.76 -5.28
N PHE A 63 8.29 3.58 -5.91
CA PHE A 63 9.61 3.20 -6.40
C PHE A 63 10.69 3.84 -5.54
N ASP A 64 11.66 3.04 -5.07
CA ASP A 64 12.88 3.51 -4.41
C ASP A 64 13.91 3.89 -5.47
N LEU A 65 14.21 5.19 -5.55
CA LEU A 65 15.13 5.76 -6.54
C LEU A 65 16.60 5.70 -6.10
N HIS A 66 16.88 5.30 -4.84
CA HIS A 66 18.25 5.25 -4.31
C HIS A 66 18.87 3.86 -4.39
N ALA A 67 18.14 2.86 -4.90
CA ALA A 67 18.71 1.59 -5.29
C ALA A 67 19.55 1.73 -6.58
N TYR A 68 20.31 0.69 -6.93
CA TYR A 68 21.11 0.69 -8.16
C TYR A 68 20.26 0.94 -9.42
N GLU A 69 19.02 0.44 -9.39
CA GLU A 69 17.95 0.71 -10.35
C GLU A 69 16.66 1.02 -9.57
N PRO A 70 15.70 1.79 -10.13
CA PRO A 70 14.42 2.04 -9.46
C PRO A 70 13.73 0.73 -9.07
N GLN A 71 13.49 0.53 -7.77
CA GLN A 71 12.86 -0.70 -7.27
C GLN A 71 11.44 -0.46 -6.78
N LEU A 72 10.50 -1.30 -7.22
CA LEU A 72 9.14 -1.31 -6.70
C LEU A 72 9.15 -1.80 -5.24
N VAL A 73 8.86 -0.90 -4.30
CA VAL A 73 8.84 -1.16 -2.85
C VAL A 73 7.47 -1.03 -2.22
N GLY A 74 6.46 -0.66 -3.01
CA GLY A 74 5.09 -0.60 -2.54
C GLY A 74 4.08 -0.51 -3.67
N VAL A 75 2.85 -0.90 -3.36
CA VAL A 75 1.69 -0.84 -4.26
C VAL A 75 0.49 -0.28 -3.51
N VAL A 76 -0.18 0.67 -4.15
CA VAL A 76 -1.54 1.10 -3.81
C VAL A 76 -2.47 0.69 -4.94
N ALA A 77 -3.61 0.12 -4.57
CA ALA A 77 -4.68 -0.18 -5.50
C ALA A 77 -6.01 0.40 -5.00
N LEU A 78 -6.59 1.25 -5.83
CA LEU A 78 -7.93 1.78 -5.66
C LEU A 78 -8.89 0.93 -6.50
N GLY A 79 -9.85 0.29 -5.84
CA GLY A 79 -10.69 -0.72 -6.44
C GLY A 79 -12.19 -0.48 -6.31
N ILE A 80 -12.90 -1.45 -6.87
CA ILE A 80 -14.36 -1.51 -6.90
C ILE A 80 -14.77 -2.54 -5.85
N PRO A 81 -15.46 -2.14 -4.77
CA PRO A 81 -15.85 -3.08 -3.73
C PRO A 81 -16.93 -4.04 -4.23
N MET A 82 -17.04 -5.19 -3.56
CA MET A 82 -18.08 -6.20 -3.87
C MET A 82 -19.51 -5.70 -3.64
N SER A 83 -19.69 -4.63 -2.85
CA SER A 83 -20.97 -3.99 -2.59
C SER A 83 -20.82 -2.47 -2.64
N ASN A 84 -21.72 -1.80 -3.36
CA ASN A 84 -21.76 -0.33 -3.41
C ASN A 84 -21.96 0.29 -2.03
N GLN A 85 -22.55 -0.43 -1.06
CA GLN A 85 -22.74 0.05 0.31
C GLN A 85 -21.43 0.40 1.02
N VAL A 86 -20.31 -0.20 0.61
CA VAL A 86 -18.97 0.18 1.12
C VAL A 86 -18.65 1.64 0.81
N LEU A 87 -19.14 2.17 -0.32
CA LEU A 87 -18.95 3.56 -0.73
C LEU A 87 -20.13 4.45 -0.31
N THR A 88 -21.37 4.00 -0.50
CA THR A 88 -22.55 4.85 -0.30
C THR A 88 -22.90 5.06 1.18
N ASN A 89 -22.49 4.17 2.09
CA ASN A 89 -22.72 4.39 3.52
C ASN A 89 -21.84 5.52 4.08
N PRO A 90 -20.50 5.52 3.89
CA PRO A 90 -19.66 6.64 4.34
C PRO A 90 -19.82 7.90 3.48
N PHE A 91 -20.12 7.74 2.18
CA PHE A 91 -20.20 8.85 1.21
C PHE A 91 -21.53 8.81 0.43
N PRO A 92 -22.67 9.09 1.08
CA PRO A 92 -24.01 8.91 0.48
C PRO A 92 -24.31 9.86 -0.68
N THR A 93 -23.54 10.93 -0.85
CA THR A 93 -23.73 11.94 -1.89
C THR A 93 -22.76 11.80 -3.06
N LEU A 94 -21.80 10.88 -3.00
CA LEU A 94 -20.81 10.67 -4.07
C LEU A 94 -21.26 9.55 -5.00
N VAL A 95 -21.01 9.71 -6.30
CA VAL A 95 -21.24 8.66 -7.30
C VAL A 95 -20.25 7.50 -7.06
N PRO A 96 -20.73 6.28 -6.73
CA PRO A 96 -19.86 5.15 -6.40
C PRO A 96 -19.04 4.73 -7.62
N ASN A 97 -17.76 4.41 -7.38
CA ASN A 97 -16.76 4.02 -8.39
C ASN A 97 -16.35 5.13 -9.38
N GLU A 98 -16.90 6.34 -9.24
CA GLU A 98 -16.50 7.52 -10.03
C GLU A 98 -15.89 8.60 -9.14
N GLU A 99 -16.63 9.03 -8.12
CA GLU A 99 -16.21 10.05 -7.16
C GLU A 99 -15.73 9.45 -5.84
N SER A 100 -15.93 8.13 -5.65
CA SER A 100 -15.45 7.36 -4.49
C SER A 100 -14.93 5.99 -4.93
N LEU A 101 -13.88 5.52 -4.27
CA LEU A 101 -13.25 4.21 -4.52
C LEU A 101 -12.83 3.55 -3.20
N GLU A 102 -12.71 2.23 -3.22
CA GLU A 102 -12.17 1.47 -2.09
C GLU A 102 -10.63 1.46 -2.16
N LEU A 103 -9.94 1.70 -1.05
CA LEU A 103 -8.52 1.39 -0.94
C LEU A 103 -8.34 -0.13 -0.75
N SER A 104 -8.48 -0.88 -1.85
CA SER A 104 -8.50 -2.34 -1.80
C SER A 104 -7.14 -2.93 -1.42
N ARG A 105 -6.02 -2.29 -1.80
CA ARG A 105 -4.67 -2.69 -1.37
C ARG A 105 -3.80 -1.48 -1.03
N LEU A 106 -3.06 -1.61 0.07
CA LEU A 106 -1.89 -0.80 0.40
C LEU A 106 -0.83 -1.76 0.94
N VAL A 107 0.20 -2.01 0.14
CA VAL A 107 1.26 -2.98 0.44
C VAL A 107 2.60 -2.25 0.38
N LEU A 108 3.39 -2.32 1.45
CA LEU A 108 4.69 -1.67 1.54
C LEU A 108 5.72 -2.69 2.04
N LEU A 109 6.93 -2.67 1.49
CA LEU A 109 8.05 -3.43 2.04
C LEU A 109 8.61 -2.71 3.27
N ASP A 110 9.02 -3.50 4.28
CA ASP A 110 9.86 -3.04 5.38
C ASP A 110 11.32 -3.02 4.89
N SER A 111 11.68 -1.98 4.14
CA SER A 111 13.03 -1.66 3.66
C SER A 111 13.86 -0.95 4.71
#